data_AF-A0A835T120-F1
#
_entry.id   AF-A0A835T120-F1
#
_cell.length_a   1.000
_cell.length_b   1.000
_cell.length_c   1.000
_cell.angle_alpha   90.00
_cell.angle_beta   90.00
_cell.angle_gamma   90.00
#
_symmetry.space_group_name_H-M   'P 1'
#
loop_
_entity.id
_entity.type
_entity.pdbx_description
1 polymer ?
#
loop_
_entity_poly.entity_id
_entity_poly.type
_entity_poly.pdbx_seq_one_letter_code
_entity_poly.pdbx_strand_id
1 'polypeptide(L)'
;MAAEESSVASLVKSVNETSGANLLASLKAEQAKLKPFYPEPAAAASWSLQARLAVLGLISWTLYRLDTQARAHEWIVDLSLDVLQAAWYVSFLSLIPFRSVFVALRGMAPATAAPFNGLRSAVALKP
;
A
#
# COMPACT_ATOMS: atom_id res chain seq x y z
N MET A 1 14.38 -13.77 -20.89
CA MET A 1 13.78 -12.52 -20.38
C MET A 1 14.38 -11.38 -21.16
N ALA A 2 13.67 -10.85 -22.16
CA ALA A 2 14.13 -9.66 -22.87
C ALA A 2 14.12 -8.50 -21.86
N ALA A 3 15.26 -7.84 -21.69
CA ALA A 3 15.33 -6.64 -20.87
C ALA A 3 14.44 -5.58 -21.51
N GLU A 4 13.49 -5.04 -20.74
CA GLU A 4 12.68 -3.89 -21.17
C GLU A 4 13.64 -2.73 -21.46
N GLU A 5 13.65 -2.23 -22.70
CA GLU A 5 14.50 -1.10 -23.09
C GLU A 5 14.07 0.18 -22.37
N SER A 6 15.03 1.05 -22.07
CA SER A 6 14.74 2.34 -21.42
C SER A 6 13.79 3.19 -22.26
N SER A 7 12.71 3.68 -21.64
CA SER A 7 11.73 4.57 -22.28
C SER A 7 12.37 5.85 -22.84
N VAL A 8 13.49 6.31 -22.26
CA VAL A 8 14.21 7.48 -22.79
C VAL A 8 14.87 7.17 -24.14
N ALA A 9 15.41 5.96 -24.31
CA ALA A 9 16.05 5.55 -25.57
C ALA A 9 15.02 5.39 -26.69
N SER A 10 13.83 4.87 -26.37
CA SER A 10 12.73 4.75 -27.33
C SER A 10 12.16 6.11 -27.74
N LEU A 11 12.09 7.10 -26.84
CA LEU A 11 11.75 8.49 -27.18
C LEU A 11 12.76 9.10 -28.16
N VAL A 12 14.06 8.99 -27.87
CA VAL A 12 15.09 9.58 -28.77
C VAL A 12 14.99 8.98 -30.16
N LYS A 13 14.77 7.67 -30.25
CA LYS A 13 14.57 6.98 -31.53
C LYS A 13 13.30 7.46 -32.24
N SER A 14 12.15 7.49 -31.57
CA SER A 14 10.87 7.87 -32.19
C SER A 14 10.83 9.33 -32.64
N VAL A 15 11.47 10.23 -31.90
CA VAL A 15 11.62 11.63 -32.28
C VAL A 15 12.54 11.79 -33.49
N ASN A 16 13.68 11.10 -33.52
CA ASN A 16 14.63 11.16 -34.65
C ASN A 16 14.05 10.60 -35.96
N GLU A 17 13.15 9.62 -35.86
CA GLU A 17 12.51 8.98 -37.02
C GLU A 17 11.25 9.73 -37.51
N THR A 18 10.76 10.73 -36.77
CA THR A 18 9.55 11.49 -37.13
C THR A 18 9.84 12.64 -38.11
N SER A 19 8.97 12.85 -39.10
CA SER A 19 9.08 13.97 -40.04
C SER A 19 8.73 15.31 -39.39
N GLY A 20 9.41 16.40 -39.78
CA GLY A 20 9.21 17.73 -39.20
C GLY A 20 7.78 18.28 -39.32
N ALA A 21 7.02 17.86 -40.34
CA ALA A 21 5.62 18.24 -40.52
C ALA A 21 4.67 17.63 -39.48
N ASN A 22 4.98 16.43 -38.97
CA ASN A 22 4.10 15.64 -38.10
C ASN A 22 4.59 15.53 -36.65
N LEU A 23 5.76 16.10 -36.33
CA LEU A 23 6.37 16.05 -35.01
C LEU A 23 5.42 16.53 -33.90
N LEU A 24 4.86 17.74 -34.05
CA LEU A 24 3.96 18.32 -33.02
C LEU A 24 2.69 17.48 -32.81
N ALA A 25 2.22 16.82 -33.87
CA ALA A 25 1.05 15.96 -33.79
C ALA A 25 1.35 14.62 -33.10
N SER A 26 2.57 14.07 -33.26
CA SER A 26 2.96 12.77 -32.69
C SER A 26 3.38 12.82 -31.22
N LEU A 27 3.79 13.99 -30.68
CA LEU A 27 4.30 14.12 -29.31
C LEU A 27 3.34 13.59 -28.22
N LYS A 28 2.03 13.79 -28.36
CA LYS A 28 1.05 13.27 -27.39
C LYS A 28 0.98 11.75 -27.40
N ALA A 29 1.05 11.14 -28.58
CA ALA A 29 1.03 9.70 -28.75
C ALA A 29 2.32 9.06 -28.23
N GLU A 30 3.47 9.68 -28.49
CA GLU A 30 4.76 9.25 -27.95
C GLU A 30 4.83 9.43 -26.43
N GLN A 31 4.33 10.54 -25.88
CA GLN A 31 4.25 10.75 -24.43
C GLN A 31 3.43 9.65 -23.73
N ALA A 32 2.34 9.18 -24.35
CA ALA A 32 1.51 8.12 -23.78
C ALA A 32 2.26 6.78 -23.69
N LYS A 33 3.15 6.47 -24.63
CA LYS A 33 3.98 5.25 -24.64
C LYS A 33 5.08 5.26 -23.57
N LEU A 34 5.45 6.44 -23.07
CA LEU A 34 6.52 6.62 -22.08
C LEU A 34 6.05 6.58 -20.63
N LYS A 35 4.74 6.70 -20.41
CA LYS A 35 4.18 6.69 -19.05
C LYS A 35 4.55 5.37 -18.39
N PRO A 36 5.05 5.38 -17.14
CA PRO A 36 5.31 4.15 -16.42
C PRO A 36 4.01 3.34 -16.31
N PHE A 37 4.13 2.02 -16.41
CA PHE A 37 2.99 1.13 -16.31
C PHE A 37 2.42 1.18 -14.89
N TYR A 38 1.18 1.65 -14.79
CA TYR A 38 0.38 1.52 -13.57
C TYR A 38 -0.69 0.46 -13.84
N PRO A 39 -0.65 -0.72 -13.19
CA PRO A 39 -1.64 -1.75 -13.43
C PRO A 39 -3.02 -1.23 -13.04
N GLU A 40 -4.02 -1.52 -13.88
CA GLU A 40 -5.41 -1.24 -13.56
C GLU A 40 -5.87 -2.11 -12.37
N PRO A 41 -6.85 -1.64 -11.58
CA PRO A 41 -7.39 -2.43 -10.48
C PRO A 41 -7.92 -3.77 -11.01
N ALA A 42 -7.27 -4.85 -10.61
CA ALA A 42 -7.76 -6.19 -10.92
C ALA A 42 -9.16 -6.39 -10.32
N ALA A 43 -9.93 -7.30 -10.91
CA ALA A 43 -11.23 -7.68 -10.37
C ALA A 43 -11.09 -8.07 -8.89
N ALA A 44 -12.08 -7.70 -8.08
CA ALA A 44 -12.08 -7.96 -6.65
C ALA A 44 -11.94 -9.47 -6.39
N ALA A 45 -10.76 -9.91 -5.99
CA ALA A 45 -10.54 -11.27 -5.56
C ALA A 45 -11.15 -11.46 -4.17
N SER A 46 -11.77 -12.62 -3.96
CA SER A 46 -12.15 -13.05 -2.61
C SER A 46 -10.91 -13.15 -1.69
N TRP A 47 -11.13 -13.44 -0.41
CA TRP A 47 -10.04 -13.56 0.56
C TRP A 47 -8.92 -14.48 0.06
N SER A 48 -7.68 -14.01 0.18
CA SER A 48 -6.49 -14.81 -0.13
C SER A 48 -6.43 -16.06 0.75
N LEU A 49 -5.73 -17.11 0.30
CA LEU A 49 -5.58 -18.33 1.08
C LEU A 49 -4.99 -18.03 2.47
N GLN A 50 -3.99 -17.14 2.52
CA GLN A 50 -3.36 -16.71 3.77
C GLN A 50 -4.35 -15.97 4.68
N ALA A 51 -5.19 -15.08 4.13
CA ALA A 51 -6.22 -14.40 4.91
C ALA A 51 -7.26 -15.38 5.48
N ARG A 52 -7.68 -16.38 4.70
CA ARG A 52 -8.60 -17.42 5.17
C ARG A 52 -8.00 -18.23 6.31
N LEU A 53 -6.74 -18.66 6.16
CA LEU A 53 -6.03 -19.41 7.20
C LEU A 53 -5.82 -18.57 8.46
N ALA A 54 -5.49 -17.28 8.32
CA ALA A 54 -5.34 -16.37 9.47
C ALA A 54 -6.66 -16.19 10.23
N VAL A 55 -7.77 -15.97 9.52
CA VAL A 55 -9.09 -15.82 10.15
C VAL A 55 -9.55 -17.13 10.80
N LEU A 56 -9.42 -18.27 10.12
CA LEU A 56 -9.76 -19.57 10.69
C LEU A 56 -8.89 -19.91 11.91
N GLY A 57 -7.59 -19.61 11.85
CA GLY A 57 -6.67 -19.76 12.97
C GLY A 57 -7.08 -18.89 14.17
N LEU A 58 -7.47 -17.64 13.92
CA LEU A 58 -7.94 -16.72 14.97
C LEU A 58 -9.26 -17.20 15.59
N ILE A 59 -10.21 -17.68 14.77
CA ILE A 59 -11.47 -18.25 15.28
C ILE A 59 -11.20 -19.52 16.09
N SER A 60 -10.35 -20.42 15.59
CA SER A 60 -9.99 -21.66 16.29
C SER A 60 -9.32 -21.37 17.64
N TRP A 61 -8.37 -20.42 17.65
CA TRP A 61 -7.68 -20.00 18.87
C TRP A 61 -8.62 -19.36 19.90
N THR A 62 -9.51 -18.47 19.44
CA THR A 62 -10.48 -17.82 20.34
C THR A 62 -11.45 -18.82 20.95
N LEU A 63 -11.97 -19.77 20.17
CA LEU A 63 -12.83 -20.84 20.67
C LEU A 63 -12.09 -21.75 21.67
N TYR A 64 -10.85 -22.11 21.37
CA TYR A 64 -10.01 -22.88 22.29
C TYR A 64 -9.82 -22.14 23.63
N ARG A 65 -9.49 -20.84 23.60
CA ARG A 65 -9.32 -20.02 24.81
C ARG A 65 -10.62 -19.93 25.62
N LEU A 66 -11.74 -19.69 24.96
CA LEU A 66 -13.05 -19.62 25.61
C LEU A 66 -13.44 -20.95 26.28
N ASP A 67 -13.17 -22.10 25.64
CA ASP A 67 -13.41 -23.41 26.27
C ASP A 67 -12.53 -23.60 27.52
N THR A 68 -11.26 -23.17 27.49
CA THR A 68 -10.39 -23.24 28.67
C THR A 68 -10.84 -22.33 29.82
N GLN A 69 -11.28 -21.09 29.53
CA GLN A 69 -11.78 -20.15 30.53
C GLN A 69 -13.11 -20.59 31.13
N ALA A 70 -14.01 -21.14 30.30
CA ALA A 70 -15.31 -21.64 30.76
C ALA A 70 -15.19 -22.79 31.77
N ARG A 71 -14.05 -23.49 31.78
CA ARG A 71 -13.74 -24.59 32.72
C ARG A 71 -12.85 -24.16 33.89
N ALA A 72 -12.45 -22.89 33.95
CA ALA A 72 -11.65 -22.37 35.05
C ALA A 72 -12.47 -22.29 36.35
N HIS A 73 -11.78 -22.23 37.49
CA HIS A 73 -12.45 -22.10 38.80
C HIS A 73 -13.30 -20.82 38.87
N GLU A 74 -12.78 -19.72 38.31
CA GLU A 74 -13.44 -18.41 38.26
C GLU A 74 -13.94 -18.07 36.85
N TRP A 75 -14.56 -19.03 36.16
CA TRP A 75 -14.99 -18.90 34.76
C TRP A 75 -15.78 -17.61 34.44
N ILE A 76 -16.64 -17.15 35.35
CA ILE A 76 -17.46 -15.95 35.14
C ILE A 76 -16.63 -14.66 35.20
N VAL A 77 -15.61 -14.63 36.05
CA VAL A 77 -14.70 -13.50 36.18
C VAL A 77 -13.83 -13.41 34.93
N ASP A 78 -13.27 -14.55 34.50
CA ASP A 78 -12.44 -14.62 33.29
C ASP A 78 -13.19 -14.18 32.04
N LEU A 79 -14.43 -14.64 31.84
CA LEU A 79 -15.26 -14.21 30.69
C LEU A 79 -15.66 -12.73 30.79
N SER A 80 -15.87 -12.20 32.00
CA SER A 80 -16.18 -10.77 32.19
C SER A 80 -14.97 -9.88 31.93
N LEU A 81 -13.75 -10.36 32.21
CA LEU A 81 -12.51 -9.66 31.88
C LEU A 81 -12.35 -9.51 30.36
N ASP A 82 -12.74 -10.50 29.56
CA ASP A 82 -12.71 -10.39 28.10
C ASP A 82 -13.64 -9.27 27.60
N VAL A 83 -14.81 -9.08 28.23
CA VAL A 83 -15.72 -7.97 27.92
C VAL A 83 -15.10 -6.62 28.27
N LEU A 84 -14.45 -6.52 29.44
CA LEU A 84 -13.74 -5.30 29.85
C LEU A 84 -12.58 -4.97 28.91
N GLN A 85 -11.83 -5.97 28.46
CA GLN A 85 -10.76 -5.80 27.47
C GLN A 85 -11.33 -5.37 26.11
N ALA A 86 -12.42 -6.01 25.65
CA ALA A 86 -13.10 -5.67 24.40
C ALA A 86 -13.63 -4.23 24.39
N ALA A 87 -14.16 -3.75 25.52
CA ALA A 87 -14.65 -2.39 25.66
C ALA A 87 -13.57 -1.33 25.39
N TRP A 88 -12.32 -1.58 25.80
CA TRP A 88 -11.20 -0.71 25.49
C TRP A 88 -10.89 -0.67 24.00
N TYR A 89 -10.90 -1.82 23.30
CA TYR A 89 -10.69 -1.84 21.85
C TYR A 89 -11.74 -1.02 21.10
N VAL A 90 -13.02 -1.15 21.48
CA VAL A 90 -14.11 -0.35 20.89
C VAL A 90 -13.89 1.14 21.16
N SER A 91 -13.49 1.49 22.38
CA SER A 91 -13.22 2.88 22.77
C SER A 91 -12.01 3.46 22.04
N PHE A 92 -10.97 2.66 21.79
CA PHE A 92 -9.81 3.09 20.99
C PHE A 92 -10.19 3.39 19.55
N LEU A 93 -11.12 2.62 18.96
CA LEU A 93 -11.60 2.87 17.60
C LEU A 93 -12.36 4.21 17.47
N SER A 94 -12.98 4.70 18.54
CA SER A 94 -13.73 5.96 18.53
C SER A 94 -12.90 7.18 18.96
N LEU A 95 -11.95 6.99 19.88
CA LEU A 95 -11.19 8.09 20.48
C LEU A 95 -9.86 8.37 19.76
N ILE A 96 -9.22 7.36 19.15
CA ILE A 96 -7.92 7.55 18.53
C ILE A 96 -8.09 8.27 17.17
N PRO A 97 -7.46 9.44 16.97
CA PRO A 97 -7.47 10.10 15.67
C PRO A 97 -6.48 9.41 14.72
N PHE A 98 -6.89 8.31 14.09
CA PHE A 98 -6.02 7.47 13.26
C PHE A 98 -5.29 8.21 12.13
N ARG A 99 -5.89 9.27 11.58
CA ARG A 99 -5.21 10.12 10.58
C ARG A 99 -4.00 10.84 11.15
N SER A 100 -4.13 11.39 12.37
CA SER A 100 -3.03 12.06 13.05
C SER A 100 -1.94 11.06 13.44
N VAL A 101 -2.34 9.87 13.93
CA VAL A 101 -1.42 8.76 14.22
C VAL A 101 -0.65 8.34 12.97
N PHE A 102 -1.33 8.21 11.83
CA PHE A 102 -0.68 7.87 10.55
C PHE A 102 0.39 8.90 10.15
N VAL A 103 0.08 10.20 10.25
CA VAL A 103 1.06 11.27 9.94
C VAL A 103 2.22 11.27 10.94
N ALA A 104 1.94 11.02 12.22
CA ALA A 104 2.98 10.91 13.24
C ALA A 104 3.93 9.73 12.95
N LEU A 105 3.39 8.54 12.65
CA LEU A 105 4.18 7.36 12.27
C LEU A 105 5.00 7.60 11.00
N ARG A 106 4.42 8.30 10.01
CA ARG A 106 5.15 8.73 8.81
C ARG A 106 6.31 9.66 9.16
N GLY A 107 6.15 10.57 10.11
CA GLY A 107 7.20 11.48 10.57
C GLY A 107 8.36 10.79 11.31
N MET A 108 8.14 9.60 11.87
CA MET A 108 9.19 8.85 12.57
C MET A 108 10.23 8.24 11.62
N ALA A 109 9.84 7.96 10.37
CA ALA A 109 10.75 7.41 9.37
C ALA A 109 11.36 8.54 8.51
N PRO A 110 12.69 8.75 8.52
CA PRO A 110 13.33 9.83 7.76
C PRO A 110 13.02 9.82 6.26
N ALA A 111 12.83 8.62 5.68
CA ALA A 111 12.53 8.44 4.26
C ALA A 111 11.14 8.95 3.84
N THR A 112 10.19 9.04 4.77
CA THR A 112 8.81 9.46 4.47
C THR A 112 8.42 10.76 5.17
N ALA A 113 9.23 11.24 6.11
CA ALA A 113 9.08 12.50 6.83
C ALA A 113 9.31 13.73 5.94
N ALA A 114 10.26 13.66 5.00
CA ALA A 114 10.60 14.74 4.09
C ALA A 114 10.40 14.34 2.62
N PRO A 115 10.16 15.29 1.70
CA PRO A 115 10.19 15.00 0.28
C PRO A 115 11.58 14.53 -0.15
N PHE A 116 11.65 13.77 -1.24
CA PHE A 116 12.91 13.31 -1.81
C PHE A 116 13.78 14.51 -2.21
N ASN A 117 14.97 14.61 -1.61
CA ASN A 117 15.96 15.64 -1.94
C ASN A 117 17.09 15.01 -2.75
N GLY A 118 17.02 15.16 -4.08
CA GLY A 118 17.95 14.53 -5.02
C GLY A 118 18.35 15.47 -6.16
N LEU A 119 18.41 14.94 -7.38
CA LEU A 119 18.85 15.66 -8.57
C LEU A 119 18.01 16.92 -8.82
N ARG A 120 18.68 18.07 -8.89
CA ARG A 120 18.03 19.35 -9.19
C ARG A 120 17.91 19.52 -10.71
N SER A 121 16.76 19.99 -11.18
CA SER A 121 16.49 20.15 -12.63
C SER A 121 17.55 21.00 -13.33
N ALA A 122 18.04 22.07 -12.71
CA ALA A 122 19.08 22.93 -13.27
C ALA A 122 20.41 22.23 -13.54
N VAL A 123 20.73 21.16 -12.80
CA VAL A 123 21.97 20.37 -12.97
C VAL A 123 21.80 19.29 -14.05
N ALA A 124 20.56 18.88 -14.33
CA ALA A 124 20.25 17.79 -15.25
C ALA A 124 19.91 18.26 -16.68
N LEU A 125 19.92 19.57 -16.94
CA LEU A 125 19.65 20.11 -18.26
C LEU A 125 20.75 19.69 -19.24
N LYS A 126 20.35 18.96 -20.29
CA LYS A 126 21.17 18.77 -21.48
C LYS A 126 20.76 19.84 -22.50
N PRO A 127 21.65 20.77 -22.88
CA PRO A 127 21.38 21.74 -23.93
C PRO A 127 21.29 21.08 -25.31
#